data_AF-A0A9J5YVQ9-F1
#
_entry.id   AF-A0A9J5YVQ9-F1
#
_cell.length_a   1.000
_cell.length_b   1.000
_cell.length_c   1.000
_cell.angle_alpha   90.00
_cell.angle_beta   90.00
_cell.angle_gamma   90.00
#
_symmetry.space_group_name_H-M   'P 1'
#
loop_
_entity.id
_entity.type
_entity.pdbx_description
1 polymer ?
#
loop_
_entity_poly.entity_id
_entity_poly.type
_entity_poly.pdbx_seq_one_letter_code
_entity_poly.pdbx_strand_id
1 'polypeptide(L)'
;MNMRGLIRYRLLQSQFTKLQLDSIWLWLLPFICFLLFLLLILVQAKGRNDSTRPKSFSCGNFTDLRFPYSTPTQPDCGIMPMSGCDAKPFPRIQLVPGGEWYYALEMHNSSVWIGDTKLQTTLRQHKCQAFNKNFSLPNSPFMSFHMININNFFKCISSSNNTRNITQKKSDHFAGYNMYNGCEGFSIYYKLSEDVDEYIGADNLPTNCSLIRLPIHSSHGDLFNWLGPEILVEWKLTDECNECHYGGGQCQTDKTNKFSCHKDAKTPTSSTDQRKETTGRNMVGQILGTGSKICLIAAMYSYYRIFMHII
;
A
#
# COMPACT_ATOMS: atom_id res chain seq x y z
N MET A 1 58.76 -41.45 47.19
CA MET A 1 57.58 -40.70 46.68
C MET A 1 57.20 -41.25 45.31
N ASN A 2 55.97 -41.75 45.17
CA ASN A 2 55.56 -42.61 44.06
C ASN A 2 55.15 -41.79 42.81
N MET A 3 55.87 -41.94 41.70
CA MET A 3 55.62 -41.22 40.42
C MET A 3 54.19 -41.37 39.90
N ARG A 4 53.49 -42.46 40.24
CA ARG A 4 52.08 -42.68 39.85
C ARG A 4 51.11 -41.67 40.47
N GLY A 5 51.41 -41.13 41.65
CA GLY A 5 50.57 -40.12 42.33
C GLY A 5 50.67 -38.74 41.68
N LEU A 6 51.87 -38.33 41.27
CA LEU A 6 52.10 -37.03 40.63
C LEU A 6 51.47 -36.96 39.22
N ILE A 7 51.47 -38.08 38.48
CA ILE A 7 50.84 -38.16 37.15
C ILE A 7 49.31 -38.11 37.26
N ARG A 8 48.71 -38.81 38.23
CA ARG A 8 47.26 -38.72 38.51
C ARG A 8 46.84 -37.30 38.94
N TYR A 9 47.64 -36.64 39.77
CA TYR A 9 47.34 -35.27 40.21
C TYR A 9 47.42 -34.26 39.07
N ARG A 10 48.45 -34.35 38.20
CA ARG A 10 48.56 -33.50 36.99
C ARG A 10 47.44 -33.77 35.97
N LEU A 11 47.00 -35.01 35.80
CA LEU A 11 45.86 -35.37 34.94
C LEU A 11 44.53 -34.84 35.49
N LEU A 12 44.28 -34.93 36.80
CA LEU A 12 43.09 -34.40 37.45
C LEU A 12 43.04 -32.87 37.37
N GLN A 13 44.17 -32.20 37.61
CA GLN A 13 44.24 -30.73 37.52
C GLN A 13 44.10 -30.22 36.08
N SER A 14 44.61 -30.98 35.09
CA SER A 14 44.38 -30.70 33.66
C SER A 14 42.95 -30.96 33.19
N GLN A 15 42.23 -31.94 33.76
CA GLN A 15 40.82 -32.15 33.45
C GLN A 15 39.92 -31.11 34.12
N PHE A 16 40.26 -30.68 35.33
CA PHE A 16 39.51 -29.65 36.04
C PHE A 16 39.58 -28.30 35.33
N THR A 17 40.76 -27.88 34.86
CA THR A 17 40.91 -26.64 34.08
C THR A 17 40.21 -26.71 32.73
N LYS A 18 40.17 -27.88 32.08
CA LYS A 18 39.47 -28.07 30.81
C LYS A 18 37.94 -27.96 30.98
N LEU A 19 37.39 -28.60 32.02
CA LEU A 19 35.96 -28.50 32.37
C LEU A 19 35.55 -27.07 32.77
N GLN A 20 36.43 -26.33 33.45
CA GLN A 20 36.18 -24.93 33.82
C GLN A 20 36.18 -24.00 32.59
N LEU A 21 37.09 -24.22 31.64
CA LEU A 21 37.09 -23.48 30.36
C LEU A 21 35.85 -23.81 29.53
N ASP A 22 35.50 -25.10 29.38
CA ASP A 22 34.33 -25.53 28.60
C ASP A 22 33.01 -24.97 29.16
N SER A 23 32.90 -24.86 30.50
CA SER A 23 31.79 -24.16 31.15
C SER A 23 31.76 -22.69 30.74
N ILE A 24 32.87 -21.95 30.79
CA ILE A 24 32.92 -20.53 30.42
C ILE A 24 32.48 -20.32 28.95
N TRP A 25 32.88 -21.20 28.03
CA TRP A 25 32.47 -21.13 26.62
C TRP A 25 30.96 -21.38 26.42
N LEU A 26 30.35 -22.24 27.24
CA LEU A 26 28.90 -22.50 27.23
C LEU A 26 28.06 -21.27 27.64
N TRP A 27 28.61 -20.36 28.45
CA TRP A 27 27.94 -19.12 28.87
C TRP A 27 28.29 -17.90 28.01
N LEU A 28 29.46 -17.88 27.37
CA LEU A 28 29.88 -16.78 26.51
C LEU A 28 29.08 -16.72 25.20
N LEU A 29 28.78 -17.86 24.59
CA LEU A 29 27.98 -17.93 23.35
C LEU A 29 26.58 -17.29 23.49
N PRO A 30 25.74 -17.65 24.47
CA PRO A 30 24.42 -17.04 24.62
C PRO A 30 24.49 -15.54 25.00
N PHE A 31 25.52 -15.13 25.75
CA PHE A 31 25.73 -13.72 26.08
C PHE A 31 26.10 -12.88 24.85
N ILE A 32 26.99 -13.40 23.99
CA ILE A 32 27.34 -12.76 22.71
C ILE A 32 26.12 -12.70 21.79
N CYS A 33 25.33 -13.78 21.69
CA CYS A 33 24.09 -13.79 20.91
C CYS A 33 23.07 -12.75 21.42
N PHE A 34 22.94 -12.60 22.74
CA PHE A 34 22.06 -11.60 23.35
C PHE A 34 22.51 -10.16 23.05
N LEU A 35 23.82 -9.89 23.13
CA LEU A 35 24.38 -8.59 22.75
C LEU A 35 24.18 -8.29 21.26
N LEU A 36 24.37 -9.28 20.38
CA LEU A 36 24.09 -9.14 18.95
C LEU A 36 22.59 -8.88 18.69
N PHE A 37 21.69 -9.54 19.42
CA PHE A 37 20.26 -9.29 19.32
C PHE A 37 19.87 -7.88 19.81
N LEU A 38 20.46 -7.40 20.91
CA LEU A 38 20.28 -6.03 21.37
C LEU A 38 20.84 -5.01 20.38
N LEU A 39 21.98 -5.28 19.75
CA LEU A 39 22.54 -4.45 18.69
C LEU A 39 21.62 -4.43 17.46
N LEU A 40 21.03 -5.57 17.07
CA LEU A 40 20.03 -5.60 15.99
C LEU A 40 18.80 -4.76 16.35
N ILE A 41 18.28 -4.84 17.58
CA ILE A 41 17.16 -3.99 18.03
C ILE A 41 17.56 -2.51 18.03
N LEU A 42 18.78 -2.19 18.48
CA LEU A 42 19.31 -0.81 18.49
C LEU A 42 19.53 -0.28 17.07
N VAL A 43 19.97 -1.09 16.12
CA VAL A 43 20.11 -0.72 14.70
C VAL A 43 18.73 -0.44 14.09
N GLN A 44 17.72 -1.26 14.40
CA GLN A 44 16.34 -1.01 13.98
C GLN A 44 15.75 0.26 14.63
N ALA A 45 16.14 0.58 15.87
CA ALA A 45 15.71 1.79 16.58
C ALA A 45 16.48 3.06 16.15
N LYS A 46 17.75 2.93 15.75
CA LYS A 46 18.62 4.05 15.35
C LYS A 46 18.35 4.53 13.91
N GLY A 47 17.67 3.72 13.09
CA GLY A 47 17.25 4.09 11.73
C GLY A 47 16.07 5.07 11.64
N ARG A 48 15.52 5.56 12.77
CA ARG A 48 14.32 6.41 12.78
C ARG A 48 14.55 7.84 13.25
N ASN A 49 15.78 8.33 13.16
CA ASN A 49 16.15 9.68 13.58
C ASN A 49 16.71 10.46 12.40
N ASP A 50 15.83 10.84 11.50
CA ASP A 50 15.78 12.13 10.80
C ASP A 50 14.67 12.01 9.74
N SER A 51 13.48 12.52 10.05
CA SER A 51 12.34 12.60 9.14
C SER A 51 12.57 13.67 8.05
N THR A 52 13.74 13.65 7.42
CA THR A 52 13.98 14.44 6.22
C THR A 52 13.39 13.63 5.08
N ARG A 53 12.09 13.85 4.80
CA ARG A 53 11.45 13.28 3.62
C ARG A 53 12.33 13.59 2.41
N PRO A 54 12.82 12.59 1.68
CA PRO A 54 13.66 12.86 0.53
C PRO A 54 12.85 13.67 -0.47
N LYS A 55 13.48 14.69 -1.05
CA LYS A 55 12.83 15.57 -2.02
C LYS A 55 12.42 14.80 -3.28
N SER A 56 13.20 13.78 -3.63
CA SER A 56 12.90 12.85 -4.70
C SER A 56 13.55 11.48 -4.49
N PHE A 57 13.08 10.48 -5.21
CA PHE A 57 13.61 9.12 -5.22
C PHE A 57 13.53 8.51 -6.63
N SER A 58 14.10 7.31 -6.79
CA SER A 58 14.00 6.54 -8.03
C SER A 58 13.30 5.21 -7.77
N CYS A 59 12.56 4.71 -8.76
CA CYS A 59 11.92 3.40 -8.73
C CYS A 59 11.98 2.75 -10.11
N GLY A 60 12.81 1.72 -10.26
CA GLY A 60 13.11 1.12 -11.56
C GLY A 60 13.76 2.14 -12.49
N ASN A 61 13.18 2.31 -13.68
CA ASN A 61 13.65 3.29 -14.66
C ASN A 61 13.13 4.72 -14.41
N PHE A 62 12.21 4.90 -13.47
CA PHE A 62 11.67 6.22 -13.15
C PHE A 62 12.58 6.91 -12.13
N THR A 63 13.12 8.07 -12.51
CA THR A 63 14.01 8.89 -11.69
C THR A 63 13.36 10.21 -11.32
N ASP A 64 13.82 10.85 -10.24
CA ASP A 64 13.29 12.13 -9.75
C ASP A 64 11.78 12.09 -9.43
N LEU A 65 11.31 10.96 -8.91
CA LEU A 65 9.95 10.82 -8.41
C LEU A 65 9.78 11.62 -7.12
N ARG A 66 8.72 12.42 -7.05
CA ARG A 66 8.41 13.29 -5.91
C ARG A 66 7.00 12.99 -5.40
N PHE A 67 6.56 13.72 -4.38
CA PHE A 67 5.14 13.76 -4.03
C PHE A 67 4.28 14.00 -5.29
N PRO A 68 3.19 13.23 -5.53
CA PRO A 68 2.47 12.38 -4.58
C PRO A 68 2.98 10.95 -4.39
N TYR A 69 4.06 10.52 -5.04
CA TYR A 69 4.53 9.14 -4.96
C TYR A 69 5.20 8.81 -3.63
N SER A 70 5.11 7.55 -3.21
CA SER A 70 5.81 7.04 -2.03
C SER A 70 6.42 5.66 -2.27
N THR A 71 7.43 5.33 -1.47
CA THR A 71 8.07 4.01 -1.49
C THR A 71 7.60 3.18 -0.30
N PRO A 72 7.76 1.85 -0.32
CA PRO A 72 7.38 1.01 0.82
C PRO A 72 8.19 1.30 2.08
N THR A 73 9.41 1.82 1.95
CA THR A 73 10.27 2.19 3.07
C THR A 73 9.90 3.55 3.66
N GLN A 74 9.17 4.38 2.93
CA GLN A 74 8.77 5.73 3.32
C GLN A 74 7.32 6.02 2.91
N PRO A 75 6.34 5.28 3.46
CA PRO A 75 4.92 5.45 3.11
C PRO A 75 4.40 6.84 3.49
N ASP A 76 4.99 7.45 4.52
CA ASP A 76 4.64 8.79 5.03
C ASP A 76 5.03 9.95 4.08
N CYS A 77 5.75 9.67 2.99
CA CYS A 77 6.22 10.69 2.04
C CYS A 77 5.22 11.01 0.93
N GLY A 78 4.20 10.18 0.72
CA GLY A 78 3.29 10.32 -0.42
C GLY A 78 2.09 9.39 -0.37
N ILE A 79 1.09 9.72 -1.18
CA ILE A 79 -0.24 9.10 -1.21
C ILE A 79 -0.45 8.15 -2.39
N MET A 80 0.53 8.01 -3.28
CA MET A 80 0.53 7.05 -4.38
C MET A 80 1.66 6.02 -4.17
N PRO A 81 1.40 4.94 -3.42
CA PRO A 81 2.40 3.91 -3.13
C PRO A 81 2.91 3.25 -4.40
N MET A 82 4.23 3.13 -4.48
CA MET A 82 4.93 2.33 -5.47
C MET A 82 5.53 1.07 -4.85
N SER A 83 5.63 0.00 -5.62
CA SER A 83 6.28 -1.24 -5.20
C SER A 83 6.96 -1.96 -6.36
N GLY A 84 7.88 -2.87 -6.04
CA GLY A 84 8.58 -3.66 -7.05
C GLY A 84 9.49 -2.81 -7.95
N CYS A 85 10.23 -1.87 -7.37
CA CYS A 85 11.16 -1.01 -8.13
C CYS A 85 12.24 -1.82 -8.88
N ASP A 86 12.60 -3.00 -8.39
CA ASP A 86 13.55 -3.90 -9.05
C ASP A 86 12.86 -4.92 -9.97
N ALA A 87 11.53 -4.91 -10.03
CA ALA A 87 10.77 -5.84 -10.86
C ALA A 87 10.81 -5.42 -12.34
N LYS A 88 10.92 -6.41 -13.21
CA LYS A 88 10.85 -6.24 -14.67
C LYS A 88 9.49 -6.76 -15.20
N PRO A 89 8.92 -6.16 -16.26
CA PRO A 89 9.42 -4.99 -16.98
C PRO A 89 9.10 -3.65 -16.29
N PHE A 90 8.08 -3.61 -15.42
CA PHE A 90 7.57 -2.37 -14.84
C PHE A 90 7.34 -2.51 -13.32
N PRO A 91 7.58 -1.44 -12.54
CA PRO A 91 7.14 -1.38 -11.15
C PRO A 91 5.61 -1.26 -11.07
N ARG A 92 5.08 -1.39 -9.87
CA ARG A 92 3.64 -1.28 -9.60
C ARG A 92 3.29 -0.02 -8.83
N ILE A 93 2.08 0.47 -9.04
CA ILE A 93 1.54 1.67 -8.39
C ILE A 93 0.10 1.44 -7.90
N GLN A 94 -0.25 2.10 -6.81
CA GLN A 94 -1.64 2.34 -6.40
C GLN A 94 -1.97 3.82 -6.58
N LEU A 95 -3.14 4.13 -7.16
CA LEU A 95 -3.61 5.51 -7.31
C LEU A 95 -4.00 6.15 -5.96
N VAL A 96 -4.45 5.33 -5.01
CA VAL A 96 -4.69 5.73 -3.61
C VAL A 96 -4.26 4.59 -2.69
N PRO A 97 -3.91 4.88 -1.41
CA PRO A 97 -3.50 3.83 -0.48
C PRO A 97 -4.61 2.79 -0.30
N GLY A 98 -4.27 1.51 -0.43
CA GLY A 98 -5.22 0.40 -0.29
C GLY A 98 -6.06 0.09 -1.55
N GLY A 99 -5.82 0.77 -2.67
CA GLY A 99 -6.47 0.48 -3.95
C GLY A 99 -5.91 -0.73 -4.69
N GLU A 100 -6.38 -0.96 -5.92
CA GLU A 100 -5.83 -1.98 -6.82
C GLU A 100 -4.40 -1.60 -7.29
N TRP A 101 -3.56 -2.62 -7.49
CA TRP A 101 -2.19 -2.46 -7.98
C TRP A 101 -2.11 -2.62 -9.50
N TYR A 102 -1.63 -1.59 -10.18
CA TYR A 102 -1.40 -1.60 -11.62
C TYR A 102 0.09 -1.56 -11.94
N TYR A 103 0.48 -1.97 -13.15
CA TYR A 103 1.83 -1.66 -13.63
C TYR A 103 1.92 -0.19 -14.02
N ALA A 104 3.00 0.49 -13.64
CA ALA A 104 3.30 1.84 -14.11
C ALA A 104 4.18 1.74 -15.37
N LEU A 105 3.58 2.01 -16.53
CA LEU A 105 4.22 1.85 -17.84
C LEU A 105 5.04 3.08 -18.20
N GLU A 106 4.45 4.27 -17.98
CA GLU A 106 5.07 5.57 -18.23
C GLU A 106 4.58 6.58 -17.20
N MET A 107 5.44 7.52 -16.79
CA MET A 107 5.15 8.52 -15.78
C MET A 107 5.47 9.92 -16.29
N HIS A 108 4.58 10.86 -15.99
CA HIS A 108 4.76 12.29 -16.19
C HIS A 108 4.48 13.04 -14.88
N ASN A 109 4.56 14.38 -14.89
CA ASN A 109 4.46 15.20 -13.68
C ASN A 109 3.14 14.98 -12.90
N SER A 110 2.02 14.87 -13.61
CA SER A 110 0.68 14.72 -13.02
C SER A 110 -0.15 13.65 -13.73
N SER A 111 0.50 12.70 -14.39
CA SER A 111 -0.17 11.61 -15.07
C SER A 111 0.68 10.34 -15.14
N VAL A 112 0.03 9.19 -15.25
CA VAL A 112 0.66 7.87 -15.32
C VAL A 112 -0.13 6.97 -16.26
N TRP A 113 0.58 6.34 -17.20
CA TRP A 113 0.05 5.22 -17.97
C TRP A 113 0.10 3.97 -17.11
N ILE A 114 -1.08 3.43 -16.79
CA ILE A 114 -1.20 2.21 -16.00
C ILE A 114 -1.65 1.03 -16.86
N GLY A 115 -1.06 -0.13 -16.58
CA GLY A 115 -1.41 -1.39 -17.24
C GLY A 115 -2.12 -2.36 -16.29
N ASP A 116 -3.26 -2.90 -16.72
CA ASP A 116 -4.01 -3.95 -16.03
C ASP A 116 -3.76 -5.33 -16.65
N THR A 117 -3.05 -6.18 -15.92
CA THR A 117 -2.71 -7.54 -16.36
C THR A 117 -3.89 -8.49 -16.45
N LYS A 118 -4.89 -8.33 -15.57
CA LYS A 118 -6.09 -9.16 -15.58
C LYS A 118 -6.90 -8.83 -16.83
N LEU A 119 -7.06 -7.54 -17.12
CA LEU A 119 -7.73 -7.08 -18.34
C LEU A 119 -6.96 -7.53 -19.58
N GLN A 120 -5.63 -7.34 -19.63
CA GLN A 120 -4.78 -7.77 -20.74
C GLN A 120 -4.97 -9.25 -21.06
N THR A 121 -5.00 -10.09 -20.03
CA THR A 121 -5.19 -11.54 -20.18
C THR A 121 -6.57 -11.86 -20.77
N THR A 122 -7.63 -11.22 -20.26
CA THR A 122 -9.00 -11.44 -20.77
C THR A 122 -9.19 -10.95 -22.20
N LEU A 123 -8.60 -9.81 -22.57
CA LEU A 123 -8.69 -9.26 -23.92
C LEU A 123 -7.97 -10.16 -24.94
N ARG A 124 -6.72 -10.58 -24.65
CA ARG A 124 -5.97 -11.49 -25.52
C ARG A 124 -6.70 -12.81 -25.79
N GLN A 125 -7.42 -13.32 -24.79
CA GLN A 125 -8.16 -14.57 -24.89
C GLN A 125 -9.57 -14.41 -25.47
N HIS A 126 -9.94 -13.20 -25.92
CA HIS A 126 -11.29 -12.87 -26.43
C HIS A 126 -12.40 -13.31 -25.46
N LYS A 127 -12.10 -13.15 -24.17
CA LYS A 127 -12.93 -13.63 -23.07
C LYS A 127 -13.92 -12.56 -22.64
N CYS A 128 -15.20 -12.90 -22.68
CA CYS A 128 -16.31 -12.04 -22.23
C CYS A 128 -16.18 -11.54 -20.78
N GLN A 129 -15.34 -12.19 -19.96
CA GLN A 129 -14.97 -11.71 -18.63
C GLN A 129 -14.31 -10.33 -18.64
N ALA A 130 -13.76 -9.86 -19.77
CA ALA A 130 -13.26 -8.49 -19.92
C ALA A 130 -14.33 -7.44 -19.57
N PHE A 131 -15.60 -7.71 -19.91
CA PHE A 131 -16.74 -6.83 -19.63
C PHE A 131 -17.30 -6.97 -18.20
N ASN A 132 -16.68 -7.78 -17.34
CA ASN A 132 -17.04 -7.82 -15.91
C ASN A 132 -16.30 -6.77 -15.10
N LYS A 133 -15.25 -6.16 -15.66
CA LYS A 133 -14.52 -5.08 -15.01
C LYS A 133 -15.16 -3.74 -15.34
N ASN A 134 -15.30 -2.90 -14.32
CA ASN A 134 -15.63 -1.49 -14.47
C ASN A 134 -14.47 -0.69 -13.90
N PHE A 135 -13.80 0.12 -14.72
CA PHE A 135 -12.77 1.04 -14.24
C PHE A 135 -13.45 2.23 -13.57
N SER A 136 -13.26 2.33 -12.26
CA SER A 136 -13.68 3.46 -11.45
C SER A 136 -12.47 4.12 -10.83
N LEU A 137 -12.45 5.44 -10.86
CA LEU A 137 -11.46 6.21 -10.12
C LEU A 137 -11.80 6.20 -8.62
N PRO A 138 -10.77 6.16 -7.76
CA PRO A 138 -11.00 6.31 -6.33
C PRO A 138 -11.48 7.72 -6.02
N ASN A 139 -12.43 7.84 -5.10
CA ASN A 139 -12.88 9.13 -4.59
C ASN A 139 -11.92 9.58 -3.49
N SER A 140 -11.41 10.81 -3.57
CA SER A 140 -10.60 11.42 -2.53
C SER A 140 -10.98 12.90 -2.36
N PRO A 141 -11.04 13.41 -1.11
CA PRO A 141 -11.33 14.83 -0.86
C PRO A 141 -10.14 15.74 -1.15
N PHE A 142 -8.95 15.20 -1.43
CA PHE A 142 -7.73 15.96 -1.69
C PHE A 142 -7.08 15.66 -3.03
N MET A 143 -7.67 14.77 -3.81
CA MET A 143 -7.15 14.38 -5.12
C MET A 143 -8.32 14.03 -6.04
N SER A 144 -8.40 14.71 -7.18
CA SER A 144 -9.28 14.32 -8.27
C SER A 144 -8.48 13.58 -9.33
N PHE A 145 -9.17 12.71 -10.06
CA PHE A 145 -8.59 11.92 -11.14
C PHE A 145 -9.38 12.12 -12.42
N HIS A 146 -8.67 11.99 -13.53
CA HIS A 146 -9.24 11.99 -14.85
C HIS A 146 -8.65 10.81 -15.63
N MET A 147 -9.52 10.00 -16.23
CA MET A 147 -9.12 8.86 -17.05
C MET A 147 -9.21 9.26 -18.51
N ILE A 148 -8.08 9.25 -19.20
CA ILE A 148 -8.01 9.44 -20.65
C ILE A 148 -8.30 8.09 -21.32
N ASN A 149 -8.60 8.12 -22.62
CA ASN A 149 -8.77 6.96 -23.49
C ASN A 149 -9.70 5.87 -22.94
N ILE A 150 -10.73 6.27 -22.18
CA ILE A 150 -11.74 5.38 -21.63
C ILE A 150 -13.08 5.63 -22.31
N ASN A 151 -13.90 4.59 -22.50
CA ASN A 151 -15.21 4.74 -23.10
C ASN A 151 -16.30 4.04 -22.28
N ASN A 152 -17.52 4.57 -22.42
CA ASN A 152 -18.71 4.03 -21.79
C ASN A 152 -19.28 2.87 -22.63
N PHE A 153 -19.48 1.73 -22.00
CA PHE A 153 -20.15 0.56 -22.56
C PHE A 153 -21.32 0.16 -21.65
N PHE A 154 -22.39 -0.35 -22.25
CA PHE A 154 -23.57 -0.77 -21.52
C PHE A 154 -23.71 -2.28 -21.61
N LYS A 155 -23.46 -2.95 -20.49
CA LYS A 155 -23.63 -4.39 -20.37
C LYS A 155 -25.05 -4.70 -19.94
N CYS A 156 -25.79 -5.41 -20.78
CA CYS A 156 -27.17 -5.76 -20.53
C CYS A 156 -27.38 -7.27 -20.54
N ILE A 157 -27.89 -7.82 -19.44
CA ILE A 157 -28.15 -9.26 -19.30
C ILE A 157 -29.30 -9.67 -20.22
N SER A 158 -29.09 -10.77 -20.93
CA SER A 158 -30.08 -11.41 -21.79
C SER A 158 -30.92 -12.36 -20.95
N SER A 159 -32.02 -11.87 -20.36
CA SER A 159 -32.98 -12.71 -19.63
C SER A 159 -34.02 -13.31 -20.57
N SER A 160 -34.31 -14.60 -20.43
CA SER A 160 -35.38 -15.30 -21.15
C SER A 160 -36.79 -14.82 -20.78
N ASN A 161 -36.94 -14.13 -19.63
CA ASN A 161 -38.22 -13.64 -19.12
C ASN A 161 -38.46 -12.15 -19.44
N ASN A 162 -37.71 -11.57 -20.39
CA ASN A 162 -37.92 -10.19 -20.78
C ASN A 162 -39.31 -10.04 -21.44
N THR A 163 -40.20 -9.32 -20.76
CA THR A 163 -41.49 -8.94 -21.35
C THR A 163 -41.26 -8.05 -22.57
N ARG A 164 -42.19 -8.07 -23.53
CA ARG A 164 -42.12 -7.26 -24.77
C ARG A 164 -41.82 -5.78 -24.49
N ASN A 165 -42.37 -5.24 -23.41
CA ASN A 165 -42.17 -3.86 -22.96
C ASN A 165 -40.71 -3.58 -22.54
N ILE A 166 -40.05 -4.52 -21.85
CA ILE A 166 -38.63 -4.38 -21.46
C ILE A 166 -37.73 -4.39 -22.70
N THR A 167 -37.99 -5.28 -23.66
CA THR A 167 -37.22 -5.35 -24.91
C THR A 167 -37.39 -4.09 -25.73
N GLN A 168 -38.61 -3.54 -25.82
CA GLN A 168 -38.87 -2.30 -26.56
C GLN A 168 -38.13 -1.12 -25.93
N LYS A 169 -38.27 -0.91 -24.61
CA LYS A 169 -37.56 0.17 -23.90
C LYS A 169 -36.04 0.10 -24.09
N LYS A 170 -35.47 -1.11 -24.07
CA LYS A 170 -34.04 -1.33 -24.31
C LYS A 170 -33.66 -0.97 -25.76
N SER A 171 -34.47 -1.39 -26.74
CA SER A 171 -34.27 -1.06 -28.15
C SER A 171 -34.35 0.45 -28.40
N ASP A 172 -35.31 1.13 -27.78
CA ASP A 172 -35.52 2.57 -27.92
C ASP A 172 -34.35 3.35 -27.29
N HIS A 173 -33.91 2.95 -26.09
CA HIS A 173 -32.81 3.60 -25.38
C HIS A 173 -31.46 3.45 -26.10
N PHE A 174 -31.18 2.27 -26.65
CA PHE A 174 -29.95 2.01 -27.40
C PHE A 174 -30.11 2.18 -28.92
N ALA A 175 -31.12 2.93 -29.36
CA ALA A 175 -31.27 3.26 -30.77
C ALA A 175 -30.03 4.03 -31.26
N GLY A 176 -29.41 3.55 -32.34
CA GLY A 176 -28.17 4.13 -32.88
C GLY A 176 -26.88 3.70 -32.17
N TYR A 177 -26.96 2.82 -31.17
CA TYR A 177 -25.77 2.18 -30.58
C TYR A 177 -25.38 0.95 -31.40
N ASN A 178 -24.08 0.69 -31.45
CA ASN A 178 -23.58 -0.62 -31.88
C ASN A 178 -23.87 -1.66 -30.79
N MET A 179 -24.04 -2.92 -31.19
CA MET A 179 -24.30 -4.02 -30.28
C MET A 179 -23.33 -5.18 -30.57
N TYR A 180 -22.65 -5.63 -29.52
CA TYR A 180 -21.92 -6.90 -29.52
C TYR A 180 -22.69 -7.95 -28.71
N ASN A 181 -23.03 -9.05 -29.36
CA ASN A 181 -23.80 -10.16 -28.79
C ASN A 181 -23.02 -11.49 -28.81
N GLY A 182 -21.70 -11.46 -28.99
CA GLY A 182 -20.85 -12.65 -28.97
C GLY A 182 -20.60 -13.22 -27.56
N CYS A 183 -21.17 -12.61 -26.52
CA CYS A 183 -21.11 -13.12 -25.15
C CYS A 183 -22.38 -13.87 -24.78
N GLU A 184 -22.21 -15.06 -24.22
CA GLU A 184 -23.34 -15.82 -23.68
C GLU A 184 -23.92 -15.09 -22.46
N GLY A 185 -25.25 -14.94 -22.43
CA GLY A 185 -25.99 -14.37 -21.30
C GLY A 185 -26.03 -12.85 -21.22
N PHE A 186 -25.32 -12.10 -22.08
CA PHE A 186 -25.43 -10.63 -22.13
C PHE A 186 -24.97 -10.04 -23.46
N SER A 187 -25.46 -8.84 -23.77
CA SER A 187 -24.99 -8.02 -24.89
C SER A 187 -24.33 -6.75 -24.39
N ILE A 188 -23.38 -6.23 -25.17
CA ILE A 188 -22.70 -4.96 -24.93
C ILE A 188 -23.20 -3.95 -25.96
N TYR A 189 -23.73 -2.81 -25.49
CA TYR A 189 -24.09 -1.68 -26.34
C TYR A 189 -23.07 -0.57 -26.17
N TYR A 190 -22.69 0.07 -27.27
CA TYR A 190 -21.69 1.12 -27.24
C TYR A 190 -21.86 2.09 -28.40
N LYS A 191 -21.41 3.32 -28.17
CA LYS A 191 -21.21 4.32 -29.20
C LYS A 191 -19.76 4.76 -29.09
N LEU A 192 -19.05 4.76 -30.21
CA LEU A 192 -17.79 5.46 -30.30
C LEU A 192 -18.15 6.91 -30.64
N SER A 193 -18.11 7.78 -29.65
CA SER A 193 -18.14 9.21 -29.90
C SER A 193 -16.73 9.73 -29.60
N GLU A 194 -16.13 10.46 -30.55
CA GLU A 194 -14.98 11.31 -30.24
C GLU A 194 -15.42 12.53 -29.40
N ASP A 195 -16.71 12.85 -29.44
CA ASP A 195 -17.29 14.02 -28.80
C ASP A 195 -18.28 13.62 -27.69
N VAL A 196 -17.92 14.07 -26.49
CA VAL A 196 -18.76 14.24 -25.29
C VAL A 196 -19.05 12.98 -24.47
N ASP A 197 -18.50 13.00 -23.25
CA ASP A 197 -19.06 12.40 -22.04
C ASP A 197 -20.53 12.86 -21.86
N GLU A 198 -21.45 12.26 -22.60
CA GLU A 198 -22.85 12.39 -22.25
C GLU A 198 -23.02 11.71 -20.89
N TYR A 199 -23.27 12.52 -19.86
CA TYR A 199 -23.52 12.04 -18.50
C TYR A 199 -24.81 11.21 -18.50
N ILE A 200 -24.67 9.91 -18.76
CA ILE A 200 -25.77 8.96 -18.63
C ILE A 200 -25.83 8.58 -17.15
N GLY A 201 -26.61 9.33 -16.39
CA GLY A 201 -26.93 9.01 -15.01
C GLY A 201 -27.53 7.60 -14.91
N ALA A 202 -27.10 6.84 -13.89
CA ALA A 202 -27.51 5.44 -13.69
C ALA A 202 -29.05 5.27 -13.62
N ASP A 203 -29.77 6.32 -13.24
CA ASP A 203 -31.23 6.37 -13.12
C ASP A 203 -31.96 6.25 -14.47
N ASN A 204 -31.25 6.42 -15.59
CA ASN A 204 -31.83 6.36 -16.95
C ASN A 204 -31.60 5.01 -17.66
N LEU A 205 -30.96 4.03 -17.02
CA LEU A 205 -30.63 2.76 -17.67
C LEU A 205 -31.84 1.81 -17.72
N PRO A 206 -32.02 1.08 -18.85
CA PRO A 206 -33.01 0.00 -18.90
C PRO A 206 -32.74 -1.07 -17.83
N THR A 207 -33.80 -1.75 -17.40
CA THR A 207 -33.69 -2.87 -16.44
C THR A 207 -32.70 -3.92 -16.95
N ASN A 208 -31.87 -4.44 -16.04
CA ASN A 208 -30.81 -5.43 -16.33
C ASN A 208 -29.62 -4.90 -17.15
N CYS A 209 -29.49 -3.59 -17.32
CA CYS A 209 -28.33 -2.95 -17.91
C CYS A 209 -27.47 -2.26 -16.84
N SER A 210 -26.16 -2.21 -17.08
CA SER A 210 -25.18 -1.54 -16.24
C SER A 210 -24.18 -0.80 -17.10
N LEU A 211 -23.75 0.38 -16.64
CA LEU A 211 -22.65 1.12 -17.25
C LEU A 211 -21.32 0.50 -16.77
N ILE A 212 -20.46 0.17 -17.72
CA ILE A 212 -19.08 -0.21 -17.49
C ILE A 212 -18.17 0.71 -18.29
N ARG A 213 -17.02 1.06 -17.71
CA ARG A 213 -16.00 1.86 -18.39
C ARG A 213 -14.77 1.03 -18.64
N LEU A 214 -14.30 1.02 -19.89
CA LEU A 214 -13.15 0.24 -20.32
C LEU A 214 -12.20 1.08 -21.17
N PRO A 215 -10.88 0.86 -21.08
CA PRO A 215 -9.91 1.59 -21.90
C PRO A 215 -10.02 1.18 -23.37
N ILE A 216 -9.84 2.15 -24.25
CA ILE A 216 -9.72 2.00 -25.70
C ILE A 216 -8.26 2.23 -26.09
N HIS A 217 -7.76 1.37 -26.98
CA HIS A 217 -6.42 1.44 -27.55
C HIS A 217 -6.43 1.70 -29.05
N SER A 218 -7.46 1.25 -29.78
CA SER A 218 -7.55 1.43 -31.23
C SER A 218 -8.98 1.71 -31.68
N SER A 219 -9.13 2.27 -32.88
CA SER A 219 -10.42 2.49 -33.55
C SER A 219 -10.63 1.54 -34.75
N HIS A 220 -9.82 0.47 -34.85
CA HIS A 220 -9.81 -0.44 -36.00
C HIS A 220 -10.02 -1.90 -35.57
N GLY A 221 -10.82 -2.65 -36.35
CA GLY A 221 -11.12 -4.06 -36.08
C GLY A 221 -12.41 -4.27 -35.29
N ASP A 222 -12.55 -5.43 -34.67
CA ASP A 222 -13.70 -5.75 -33.80
C ASP A 222 -13.62 -5.07 -32.43
N LEU A 223 -14.69 -5.23 -31.63
CA LEU A 223 -14.79 -4.65 -30.29
C LEU A 223 -13.62 -5.04 -29.37
N PHE A 224 -13.07 -6.27 -29.48
CA PHE A 224 -11.94 -6.68 -28.64
C PHE A 224 -10.62 -6.05 -29.08
N ASN A 225 -10.44 -5.82 -30.39
CA ASN A 225 -9.28 -5.11 -30.93
C ASN A 225 -9.27 -3.62 -30.54
N TRP A 226 -10.44 -3.03 -30.30
CA TRP A 226 -10.54 -1.64 -29.84
C TRP A 226 -10.13 -1.48 -28.38
N LEU A 227 -10.40 -2.49 -27.56
CA LEU A 227 -10.13 -2.42 -26.12
C LEU A 227 -8.65 -2.57 -25.82
N GLY A 228 -8.18 -1.78 -24.86
CA GLY A 228 -6.82 -1.79 -24.37
C GLY A 228 -6.74 -2.21 -22.90
N PRO A 229 -5.63 -2.82 -22.46
CA PRO A 229 -5.39 -3.04 -21.03
C PRO A 229 -4.79 -1.81 -20.32
N GLU A 230 -4.57 -0.74 -21.06
CA GLU A 230 -3.75 0.41 -20.66
C GLU A 230 -4.60 1.66 -20.63
N ILE A 231 -4.42 2.47 -19.59
CA ILE A 231 -5.19 3.68 -19.37
C ILE A 231 -4.28 4.78 -18.85
N LEU A 232 -4.40 5.97 -19.42
CA LEU A 232 -3.72 7.15 -18.92
C LEU A 232 -4.58 7.78 -17.83
N VAL A 233 -4.01 7.87 -16.62
CA VAL A 233 -4.66 8.49 -15.47
C VAL A 233 -3.94 9.78 -15.14
N GLU A 234 -4.65 10.89 -15.22
CA GLU A 234 -4.22 12.19 -14.75
C GLU A 234 -4.79 12.45 -13.36
N TRP A 235 -4.07 13.20 -12.53
CA TRP A 235 -4.57 13.64 -11.23
C TRP A 235 -4.31 15.11 -10.99
N LYS A 236 -5.15 15.68 -10.11
CA LYS A 236 -4.96 17.01 -9.56
C LYS A 236 -5.10 16.94 -8.05
N LEU A 237 -4.07 17.40 -7.35
CA LEU A 237 -4.10 17.57 -5.90
C LEU A 237 -4.75 18.91 -5.57
N THR A 238 -5.46 18.97 -4.45
CA THR A 238 -5.97 20.24 -3.95
C THR A 238 -4.85 21.07 -3.35
N ASP A 239 -5.03 22.39 -3.33
CA ASP A 239 -4.04 23.32 -2.77
C ASP A 239 -3.83 23.03 -1.27
N GLU A 240 -4.88 22.67 -0.53
CA GLU A 240 -4.79 22.33 0.89
C GLU A 240 -3.91 21.09 1.13
N CYS A 241 -3.92 20.12 0.21
CA CYS A 241 -3.07 18.95 0.31
C CYS A 241 -1.61 19.28 -0.03
N ASN A 242 -1.37 20.10 -1.04
CA ASN A 242 -0.02 20.60 -1.34
C ASN A 242 0.55 21.37 -0.14
N GLU A 243 -0.21 22.32 0.41
CA GLU A 243 0.18 23.09 1.61
C GLU A 243 0.43 22.19 2.81
N CYS A 244 -0.43 21.20 3.05
CA CYS A 244 -0.24 20.22 4.10
C CYS A 244 1.09 19.46 3.93
N HIS A 245 1.35 18.95 2.73
CA HIS A 245 2.58 18.22 2.42
C HIS A 245 3.81 19.10 2.62
N TYR A 246 3.88 20.28 1.98
CA TYR A 246 5.02 21.18 2.11
C TYR A 246 5.18 21.74 3.54
N GLY A 247 4.08 21.84 4.29
CA GLY A 247 4.05 22.20 5.71
C GLY A 247 4.42 21.07 6.68
N GLY A 248 4.91 19.92 6.19
CA GLY A 248 5.38 18.82 7.04
C GLY A 248 4.32 17.75 7.38
N GLY A 249 3.10 17.87 6.87
CA GLY A 249 1.99 16.97 7.16
C GLY A 249 1.74 15.91 6.08
N GLN A 250 0.71 15.10 6.30
CA GLN A 250 0.20 14.07 5.41
C GLN A 250 -1.27 14.35 5.07
N CYS A 251 -1.61 14.26 3.79
CA CYS A 251 -3.00 14.35 3.34
C CYS A 251 -3.73 13.06 3.70
N GLN A 252 -4.77 13.18 4.52
CA GLN A 252 -5.60 12.06 4.96
C GLN A 252 -7.07 12.38 4.77
N THR A 253 -7.88 11.33 4.78
CA THR A 253 -9.34 11.43 4.81
C THR A 253 -9.81 11.07 6.21
N ASP A 254 -10.60 11.94 6.83
CA ASP A 254 -11.19 11.67 8.14
C ASP A 254 -12.36 10.69 8.05
N LYS A 255 -12.92 10.31 9.21
CA LYS A 255 -14.06 9.39 9.31
C LYS A 255 -15.34 9.92 8.64
N THR A 256 -15.40 11.20 8.31
CA THR A 256 -16.53 11.85 7.64
C THR A 256 -16.29 12.07 6.14
N ASN A 257 -15.27 11.43 5.56
CA ASN A 257 -14.83 11.58 4.17
C ASN A 257 -14.37 13.00 3.82
N LYS A 258 -13.92 13.79 4.80
CA LYS A 258 -13.36 15.12 4.58
C LYS A 258 -11.84 15.10 4.62
N PHE A 259 -11.25 16.09 3.96
CA PHE A 259 -9.81 16.29 4.01
C PHE A 259 -9.35 16.60 5.43
N SER A 260 -8.24 15.98 5.84
CA SER A 260 -7.55 16.24 7.09
C SER A 260 -6.04 16.26 6.86
N CYS A 261 -5.35 17.24 7.43
CA CYS A 261 -3.90 17.31 7.42
C CYS A 261 -3.34 16.73 8.72
N HIS A 262 -2.77 15.53 8.65
CA HIS A 262 -2.15 14.90 9.81
C HIS A 262 -0.71 15.38 9.96
N LYS A 263 -0.36 15.91 11.12
CA LYS A 263 1.01 16.26 11.49
C LYS A 263 1.35 15.48 12.75
N ASP A 264 2.48 14.76 12.74
CA ASP A 264 3.00 14.18 13.98
C ASP A 264 3.19 15.31 14.99
N ALA A 265 2.70 15.10 16.21
CA ALA A 265 2.93 16.04 17.29
C ALA A 265 4.44 16.14 17.54
N LYS A 266 5.08 17.15 16.96
CA LYS A 266 6.46 17.48 17.29
C LYS A 266 6.52 17.73 18.79
N THR A 267 7.38 17.00 19.52
CA THR A 267 7.87 17.46 20.81
C THR A 267 8.34 18.90 20.62
N PRO A 268 7.89 19.88 21.43
CA PRO A 268 8.14 21.27 21.13
C PRO A 268 9.65 21.54 21.12
N THR A 269 10.23 21.72 19.93
CA THR A 269 11.49 22.44 19.81
C THR A 269 11.13 23.88 20.13
N SER A 270 11.69 24.40 21.22
CA SER A 270 11.43 25.74 21.73
C SER A 270 11.79 26.80 20.68
N SER A 271 10.81 27.20 19.86
CA SER A 271 10.73 28.57 19.37
C SER A 271 9.97 29.35 20.42
N THR A 272 10.68 30.16 21.19
CA THR A 272 10.13 31.09 22.16
C THR A 272 9.20 32.05 21.42
N ASP A 273 7.89 31.87 21.60
CA ASP A 273 6.94 32.95 21.42
C ASP A 273 5.98 32.96 22.61
N GLN A 274 5.98 34.10 23.31
CA GLN A 274 5.21 34.28 24.52
C GLN A 274 3.79 34.70 24.16
N ARG A 275 2.80 33.86 24.47
CA ARG A 275 1.49 34.37 24.89
C ARG A 275 0.82 33.41 25.87
N LYS A 276 0.72 33.88 27.12
CA LYS A 276 -0.06 33.30 28.21
C LYS A 276 -1.54 33.23 27.83
N GLU A 277 -2.17 32.09 28.12
CA GLU A 277 -3.41 32.09 28.89
C GLU A 277 -3.55 30.79 29.69
N THR A 278 -3.77 30.95 30.99
CA THR A 278 -3.85 29.90 32.00
C THR A 278 -5.33 29.62 32.26
N THR A 279 -5.76 28.35 32.30
CA THR A 279 -6.76 27.84 33.26
C THR A 279 -6.69 26.32 33.26
N GLY A 280 -6.32 25.74 34.41
CA GLY A 280 -6.14 24.30 34.58
C GLY A 280 -7.40 23.56 35.01
N ARG A 281 -7.35 22.25 34.84
CA ARG A 281 -7.91 21.26 35.77
C ARG A 281 -7.14 19.95 35.63
N ASN A 282 -6.53 19.55 36.75
CA ASN A 282 -5.80 18.31 36.92
C ASN A 282 -6.76 17.10 36.82
N MET A 283 -6.36 16.08 36.07
CA MET A 283 -6.79 14.71 36.34
C MET A 283 -5.61 13.78 36.12
N VAL A 284 -5.09 13.25 37.23
CA VAL A 284 -4.04 12.24 37.30
C VAL A 284 -4.64 10.92 36.82
N GLY A 285 -4.25 10.46 35.64
CA GLY A 285 -4.52 9.12 35.14
C GLY A 285 -3.20 8.38 34.95
N GLN A 286 -2.79 7.61 35.95
CA GLN A 286 -1.71 6.64 35.82
C GLN A 286 -2.19 5.48 34.93
N ILE A 287 -1.47 5.20 33.84
CA ILE A 287 -1.56 3.90 33.16
C ILE A 287 -0.18 3.26 33.23
N LEU A 288 -0.08 2.29 34.13
CA LEU A 288 1.03 1.36 34.29
C LEU A 288 1.14 0.47 33.04
N GLY A 289 2.12 0.75 32.19
CA GLY A 289 2.58 -0.12 31.12
C GLY A 289 3.92 -0.77 31.45
N THR A 290 4.06 -1.37 32.63
CA THR A 290 5.29 -2.05 33.10
C THR A 290 5.12 -3.57 33.14
N GLY A 291 4.55 -4.16 32.08
CA GLY A 291 4.41 -5.63 31.98
C GLY A 291 5.69 -6.36 31.53
N SER A 292 6.48 -5.77 30.63
CA SER A 292 7.58 -6.52 29.98
C SER A 292 8.97 -6.34 30.60
N LYS A 293 9.20 -5.28 31.40
CA LYS A 293 10.51 -5.08 32.04
C LYS A 293 10.65 -5.81 33.38
N ILE A 294 9.55 -5.94 34.13
CA ILE A 294 9.55 -6.60 35.45
C ILE A 294 9.70 -8.12 35.29
N CYS A 295 9.15 -8.70 34.22
CA CYS A 295 9.24 -10.14 33.96
C CYS A 295 10.69 -10.60 33.69
N LEU A 296 11.50 -9.77 33.01
CA LEU A 296 12.92 -10.08 32.75
C LEU A 296 13.79 -9.95 33.99
N ILE A 297 13.55 -8.95 34.84
CA ILE A 297 14.31 -8.77 36.08
C ILE A 297 13.97 -9.90 37.08
N ALA A 298 12.69 -10.33 37.15
CA ALA A 298 12.28 -11.46 37.97
C ALA A 298 12.86 -12.79 37.47
N ALA A 299 12.93 -13.00 36.15
CA ALA A 299 13.58 -14.16 35.54
C ALA A 299 15.10 -14.18 35.82
N MET A 300 15.76 -13.02 35.77
CA MET A 300 17.18 -12.90 36.12
C MET A 300 17.44 -13.13 37.61
N TYR A 301 16.57 -12.64 38.51
CA TYR A 301 16.73 -12.83 39.95
C TYR A 301 16.48 -14.29 40.37
N SER A 302 15.50 -14.96 39.76
CA SER A 302 15.25 -16.39 39.98
C SER A 302 16.39 -17.25 39.43
N TYR A 303 16.96 -16.88 38.28
CA TYR A 303 18.16 -17.53 37.75
C TYR A 303 19.39 -17.35 38.65
N TYR A 304 19.60 -16.14 39.17
CA TYR A 304 20.69 -15.83 40.09
C TYR A 304 20.55 -16.54 41.45
N ARG A 305 19.30 -16.72 41.94
CA ARG A 305 19.02 -17.52 43.14
C ARG A 305 19.28 -19.00 42.96
N ILE A 306 18.96 -19.55 41.79
CA ILE A 306 19.25 -20.96 41.45
C ILE A 306 20.77 -21.16 41.35
N PHE A 307 21.49 -20.18 40.79
CA PHE A 307 22.96 -20.17 40.69
C PHE A 307 23.67 -20.19 42.06
N MET A 308 23.19 -19.41 43.04
CA MET A 308 23.76 -19.38 44.40
C MET A 308 23.45 -20.61 45.26
N HIS A 309 22.56 -21.51 44.81
CA HIS A 309 22.25 -22.76 45.50
C HIS A 309 22.98 -23.98 44.91
N ILE A 310 23.64 -23.81 43.75
CA ILE A 310 24.31 -24.88 43.00
C ILE A 310 25.85 -24.78 43.13
N ILE A 311 26.38 -23.67 43.66
CA ILE A 311 27.77 -23.51 44.11
C ILE A 311 27.86 -23.89 45.59
#